data_AF-A0A7K6X1Q5-F1
#
_entry.id   AF-A0A7K6X1Q5-F1
#
_cell.length_a   1.000
_cell.length_b   1.000
_cell.length_c   1.000
_cell.angle_alpha   90.00
_cell.angle_beta   90.00
_cell.angle_gamma   90.00
#
_symmetry.space_group_name_H-M   'P 1'
#
loop_
_entity.id
_entity.type
_entity.pdbx_description
1 polymer ?
#
loop_
_entity_poly.entity_id
_entity_poly.type
_entity_poly.pdbx_seq_one_letter_code
_entity_poly.pdbx_strand_id
1 'polypeptide(L)' 'YSSNIKMAKLNNQRLPPDEEYPDLSSHNNHMAKVLTLDLYKKLRDRVTPSGFTLDDVIQTGVDNPG' A
#
# COMPACT_ATOMS: atom_id res chain seq x y z
N TYR A 1 0.78 -36.37 11.39
CA TYR A 1 0.00 -35.68 10.33
C TYR A 1 -0.72 -34.48 10.94
N SER A 2 -0.57 -33.31 10.30
CA SER A 2 -1.50 -32.16 10.35
C SER A 2 -1.49 -31.19 11.56
N SER A 3 -0.37 -30.51 11.82
CA SER A 3 -0.42 -29.28 12.65
C SER A 3 0.46 -28.11 12.16
N ASN A 4 1.43 -28.32 11.28
CA ASN A 4 2.36 -27.24 10.87
C ASN A 4 2.12 -26.62 9.49
N ILE A 5 1.18 -27.14 8.69
CA ILE A 5 0.86 -26.56 7.37
C ILE A 5 -0.15 -25.41 7.47
N LYS A 6 -0.91 -25.30 8.57
CA LYS A 6 -1.88 -24.20 8.76
C LYS A 6 -1.24 -22.88 9.21
N MET A 7 -0.07 -22.89 9.85
CA MET A 7 0.58 -21.66 10.33
C MET A 7 1.35 -20.90 9.24
N ALA A 8 1.70 -21.54 8.12
CA ALA A 8 2.37 -20.88 6.99
C ALA A 8 1.43 -20.06 6.08
N LYS A 9 0.12 -19.98 6.42
CA LYS A 9 -0.87 -19.10 5.78
C LYS A 9 -1.31 -17.95 6.69
N LEU A 10 -0.44 -17.50 7.60
CA LEU A 10 -0.70 -16.33 8.42
C LEU A 10 -0.63 -15.05 7.55
N ASN A 11 -1.81 -14.54 7.22
CA ASN A 11 -2.12 -13.12 6.95
C ASN A 11 -1.60 -12.47 5.66
N ASN A 12 -1.92 -13.03 4.49
CA ASN A 12 -1.80 -12.30 3.21
C ASN A 12 -3.11 -11.59 2.80
N GLN A 13 -3.93 -11.17 3.78
CA GLN A 13 -5.10 -10.34 3.54
C GLN A 13 -4.73 -8.89 3.85
N ARG A 14 -4.82 -8.03 2.82
CA ARG A 14 -4.65 -6.58 2.99
C ARG A 14 -5.67 -6.08 4.01
N LEU A 15 -5.22 -5.17 4.86
CA LEU A 15 -6.08 -4.41 5.76
C LEU A 15 -7.05 -3.54 4.95
N PRO A 16 -8.11 -3.03 5.59
CA PRO A 16 -8.96 -2.01 5.00
C PRO A 16 -8.12 -0.86 4.43
N PRO A 17 -8.51 -0.27 3.27
CA PRO A 17 -7.72 0.78 2.63
C PRO A 17 -7.45 1.99 3.53
N ASP A 18 -8.34 2.29 4.46
CA ASP A 18 -8.24 3.35 5.47
C ASP A 18 -7.19 3.08 6.53
N GLU A 19 -6.85 1.82 6.80
CA GLU A 19 -5.76 1.43 7.71
C GLU A 19 -4.40 1.36 7.00
N GLU A 20 -4.39 1.03 5.71
CA GLU A 20 -3.17 0.93 4.90
C GLU A 20 -2.77 2.24 4.22
N TYR A 21 -3.65 3.24 4.21
CA TYR A 21 -3.36 4.55 3.64
C TYR A 21 -2.21 5.22 4.40
N PRO A 22 -1.14 5.69 3.71
CA PRO A 22 0.00 6.27 4.39
C PRO A 22 -0.38 7.56 5.12
N ASP A 23 0.14 7.75 6.34
CA ASP A 23 0.10 9.05 7.00
C ASP A 23 1.10 9.98 6.30
N LEU A 24 0.55 11.00 5.63
CA LEU A 24 1.29 11.98 4.86
C LEU A 24 1.21 13.39 5.48
N SER A 25 0.77 13.49 6.74
CA SER A 25 0.54 14.78 7.42
C SER A 25 1.80 15.64 7.57
N SER A 26 2.99 15.04 7.49
CA SER A 26 4.29 15.74 7.56
C SER A 26 5.02 15.83 6.22
N HIS A 27 4.40 15.42 5.11
CA HIS A 27 5.05 15.33 3.80
C HIS A 27 4.83 16.59 2.94
N ASN A 28 5.90 17.10 2.34
CA ASN A 28 5.89 18.19 1.36
C ASN A 28 6.52 17.77 0.02
N ASN A 29 5.97 16.73 -0.58
CA ASN A 29 6.31 16.32 -1.94
C ASN A 29 5.05 16.29 -2.83
N HIS A 30 5.25 16.16 -4.15
CA HIS A 30 4.14 16.20 -5.10
C HIS A 30 3.19 15.02 -4.92
N MET A 31 3.70 13.83 -4.58
CA MET A 31 2.90 12.63 -4.34
C MET A 31 1.92 12.87 -3.18
N ALA A 32 2.39 13.39 -2.05
CA ALA A 32 1.55 13.65 -0.87
C ALA A 32 0.43 14.67 -1.12
N LYS A 33 0.64 15.62 -2.03
CA LYS A 33 -0.38 16.62 -2.40
C LYS A 33 -1.50 16.08 -3.28
N VAL A 34 -1.24 14.99 -4.03
CA VAL A 34 -2.18 14.45 -5.02
C VAL A 34 -2.77 13.11 -4.60
N LEU A 35 -2.07 12.34 -3.78
CA LEU A 35 -2.56 11.08 -3.27
C LEU A 35 -3.67 11.39 -2.25
N THR A 36 -4.90 11.01 -2.58
CA THR A 36 -6.05 11.05 -1.68
C THR A 36 -6.45 9.63 -1.29
N LEU A 37 -7.16 9.48 -0.17
CA LEU A 37 -7.68 8.17 0.25
C LEU A 37 -8.56 7.51 -0.83
N ASP A 38 -9.39 8.29 -1.51
CA ASP A 38 -10.25 7.78 -2.59
C ASP A 38 -9.44 7.34 -3.82
N LEU A 39 -8.37 8.06 -4.16
CA LEU A 39 -7.47 7.66 -5.24
C LEU A 39 -6.69 6.38 -4.88
N TYR A 40 -6.24 6.27 -3.63
CA TYR A 40 -5.59 5.08 -3.10
C TYR A 40 -6.52 3.86 -3.16
N LYS A 41 -7.75 3.97 -2.64
CA LYS A 41 -8.81 2.94 -2.80
C LYS A 41 -9.04 2.56 -4.26
N LYS A 42 -9.06 3.59 -5.13
CA LYS A 42 -8.99 3.54 -6.60
C LYS A 42 -8.05 2.45 -7.14
N LEU A 43 -6.80 2.57 -6.73
CA LEU A 43 -5.65 2.08 -7.47
C LEU A 43 -4.85 1.01 -6.72
N ARG A 44 -5.02 0.86 -5.39
CA ARG A 44 -4.23 -0.07 -4.57
C ARG A 44 -4.26 -1.51 -5.08
N ASP A 45 -5.40 -1.98 -5.59
CA ASP A 45 -5.59 -3.35 -6.08
C ASP A 45 -5.28 -3.50 -7.58
N ARG A 46 -4.83 -2.43 -8.24
CA ARG A 46 -4.39 -2.47 -9.63
C ARG A 46 -2.93 -2.87 -9.70
N VAL A 47 -2.62 -3.71 -10.68
CA VAL A 47 -1.26 -4.18 -10.96
C VAL A 47 -0.99 -3.96 -12.45
N THR A 48 0.19 -3.46 -12.78
CA THR A 48 0.62 -3.33 -14.18
C THR A 48 0.85 -4.71 -14.81
N PRO A 49 0.87 -4.84 -16.15
CA PRO A 49 1.22 -6.11 -16.79
C PRO A 49 2.62 -6.64 -16.41
N SER A 50 3.52 -5.77 -15.99
CA SER A 50 4.87 -6.11 -15.50
C SER A 50 4.93 -6.41 -14.00
N GLY A 51 3.81 -6.33 -13.28
CA GLY A 51 3.72 -6.74 -11.88
C GLY A 51 3.88 -5.64 -10.84
N PHE A 52 3.93 -4.36 -11.23
CA PHE A 52 4.06 -3.25 -10.28
C PHE A 52 2.72 -2.81 -9.71
N THR A 53 2.70 -2.50 -8.42
CA THR A 53 1.56 -2.00 -7.67
C THR A 53 1.65 -0.50 -7.45
N LEU A 54 0.58 0.11 -6.92
CA LEU A 54 0.63 1.51 -6.48
C LEU A 54 1.65 1.71 -5.36
N ASP A 55 1.72 0.77 -4.41
CA ASP A 55 2.61 0.85 -3.24
C ASP A 55 4.08 0.92 -3.70
N ASP A 56 4.47 0.09 -4.68
CA ASP A 56 5.81 0.11 -5.28
C ASP A 56 6.17 1.49 -5.87
N VAL A 57 5.19 2.19 -6.46
CA VAL A 57 5.40 3.47 -7.14
C VAL A 57 5.47 4.64 -6.15
N ILE A 58 4.67 4.62 -5.08
CA ILE A 58 4.62 5.73 -4.11
C ILE A 58 5.64 5.60 -2.99
N GLN A 59 6.24 4.41 -2.79
CA GLN A 59 7.14 4.10 -1.67
C GLN A 59 8.21 5.18 -1.45
N THR A 60 8.85 5.65 -2.53
CA THR A 60 9.86 6.72 -2.42
C THR A 60 9.30 8.01 -1.84
N GLY A 61 8.08 8.41 -2.19
CA GLY A 61 7.44 9.60 -1.65
C GLY A 61 6.94 9.41 -0.23
N VAL A 62 6.63 8.18 0.19
CA VAL A 62 6.24 7.85 1.57
C VAL A 62 7.47 7.88 2.48
N ASP A 63 8.59 7.29 2.05
CA ASP A 63 9.82 7.23 2.83
C ASP A 63 10.53 8.58 2.96
N ASN A 64 10.27 9.51 2.03
CA ASN A 64 10.96 10.79 1.94
C ASN A 64 9.93 11.95 2.04
N PRO A 65 9.63 12.45 3.25
CA PRO A 65 8.54 13.39 3.45
C PRO A 65 8.67 14.68 2.66
N GLY A 66 9.85 15.28 2.57
CA GLY A 66 10.08 16.54 1.86
C GLY A 66 11.26 17.27 2.42
#